data_AF-A0A5T1NYV5-F1
#
_entry.id   AF-A0A5T1NYV5-F1
#
_cell.length_a   1.000
_cell.length_b   1.000
_cell.length_c   1.000
_cell.angle_alpha   90.00
_cell.angle_beta   90.00
_cell.angle_gamma   90.00
#
_symmetry.space_group_name_H-M   'P 1'
#
loop_
_entity.id
_entity.type
_entity.pdbx_description
1 polymer ?
#
loop_
_entity_poly.entity_id
_entity_poly.type
_entity_poly.pdbx_seq_one_letter_code
_entity_poly.pdbx_strand_id
1 'polypeptide(L)' 'MRMRLVVGFILLFFIFLLSRVYYLSIKSNVYYEELAKQNAIKTEFLPPVRGQITDRNGTLLAINDLGFSISIKPYL' A
#
# COMPACT_ATOMS: atom_id res chain seq x y z
N MET A 1 37.61 -34.64 -11.09
CA MET A 1 37.22 -33.52 -11.99
C MET A 1 35.74 -33.16 -11.92
N ARG A 2 34.82 -34.12 -12.05
CA ARG A 2 33.36 -33.87 -12.09
C ARG A 2 32.81 -33.06 -10.91
N MET A 3 33.21 -33.40 -9.68
CA MET A 3 32.76 -32.73 -8.46
C MET A 3 33.23 -31.27 -8.34
N ARG A 4 34.44 -30.96 -8.82
CA ARG A 4 34.97 -29.58 -8.84
C ARG A 4 34.20 -28.68 -9.79
N LEU A 5 33.72 -29.22 -10.92
CA LEU A 5 32.89 -28.47 -11.87
C LEU A 5 31.51 -28.16 -11.28
N VAL A 6 30.90 -29.13 -10.59
CA VAL A 6 29.60 -28.94 -9.93
C VAL A 6 29.69 -27.87 -8.84
N VAL A 7 30.72 -27.92 -8.00
CA VAL A 7 30.94 -26.90 -6.95
C VAL A 7 31.21 -25.53 -7.57
N GLY A 8 32.00 -25.45 -8.64
CA GLY A 8 32.24 -24.20 -9.36
C GLY A 8 30.96 -23.59 -9.96
N PHE A 9 30.09 -24.42 -10.53
CA PHE A 9 28.81 -23.98 -11.07
C PHE A 9 27.88 -23.43 -9.98
N ILE A 10 27.77 -24.14 -8.85
CA ILE A 10 26.98 -23.70 -7.70
C ILE A 10 27.49 -22.36 -7.18
N LEU A 11 28.81 -22.20 -7.01
CA LEU A 11 29.39 -20.94 -6.57
C LEU A 11 29.09 -19.80 -7.55
N LEU A 12 29.20 -20.03 -8.85
CA LEU A 12 28.88 -19.03 -9.87
C LEU A 12 27.40 -18.63 -9.83
N PHE A 13 26.50 -19.59 -9.63
CA PHE A 13 25.07 -19.32 -9.47
C PHE A 13 24.79 -18.46 -8.23
N PHE A 14 25.42 -18.75 -7.10
CA PHE A 14 25.27 -17.94 -5.89
C PHE A 14 25.85 -16.53 -6.06
N ILE A 15 26.98 -16.37 -6.74
CA ILE A 15 27.55 -15.06 -7.06
C ILE A 15 26.58 -14.24 -7.92
N PHE A 16 25.94 -14.87 -8.92
CA PHE A 16 24.93 -14.22 -9.73
C PHE A 16 23.72 -13.77 -8.91
N LEU A 17 23.20 -14.63 -8.02
CA LEU A 17 22.12 -14.28 -7.11
C LEU A 17 22.49 -13.11 -6.19
N LEU A 18 23.68 -13.14 -5.58
CA LEU A 18 24.18 -12.07 -4.72
C LEU A 18 24.29 -10.74 -5.47
N SER A 19 24.78 -10.77 -6.71
CA SER A 19 24.81 -9.58 -7.58
C SER A 19 23.41 -9.02 -7.83
N ARG A 20 22.42 -9.90 -8.08
CA ARG A 20 21.03 -9.49 -8.29
C ARG A 20 20.41 -8.88 -7.04
N VAL A 21 20.64 -9.48 -5.87
CA VAL A 21 20.19 -8.95 -4.58
C VAL A 21 20.85 -7.60 -4.32
N TYR A 22 22.16 -7.48 -4.52
CA TYR A 22 22.87 -6.21 -4.37
C TYR A 22 22.32 -5.11 -5.29
N TYR A 23 22.03 -5.43 -6.55
CA TYR A 23 21.40 -4.49 -7.48
C TYR A 23 20.04 -4.00 -6.95
N LEU A 24 19.21 -4.92 -6.48
CA LEU A 24 17.87 -4.60 -6.00
C LEU A 24 17.91 -3.81 -4.68
N SER A 25 18.79 -4.22 -3.76
CA SER A 25 18.89 -3.67 -2.41
C SER A 25 19.69 -2.38 -2.31
N ILE A 26 20.67 -2.13 -3.18
CA ILE A 26 21.49 -0.91 -3.13
C ILE A 26 21.07 0.08 -4.19
N LYS A 27 21.01 -0.32 -5.47
CA LYS A 27 20.74 0.62 -6.57
C LYS A 27 19.29 1.08 -6.59
N SER A 28 18.34 0.18 -6.28
CA SER A 28 16.91 0.51 -6.22
C SER A 28 16.36 0.67 -4.80
N ASN A 29 17.23 0.82 -3.79
CA ASN A 29 16.80 1.00 -2.40
C ASN A 29 15.79 2.14 -2.25
N VAL A 30 16.17 3.32 -2.74
CA VAL A 30 15.36 4.55 -2.65
C VAL A 30 13.98 4.37 -3.28
N TYR A 31 13.92 3.74 -4.45
CA TYR A 31 12.66 3.47 -5.15
C TYR A 31 11.72 2.56 -4.36
N TYR A 32 12.24 1.45 -3.81
CA TYR A 32 11.43 0.52 -3.03
C TYR A 32 11.10 1.05 -1.63
N GLU A 33 11.95 1.90 -1.07
CA GLU A 33 11.69 2.57 0.20
C GLU A 33 10.54 3.59 0.08
N GLU A 34 10.53 4.39 -0.99
CA GLU A 34 9.42 5.31 -1.27
C GLU A 34 8.09 4.56 -1.49
N LEU A 35 8.12 3.49 -2.29
CA LEU A 35 6.93 2.68 -2.55
C LEU A 35 6.43 2.00 -1.26
N ALA A 36 7.34 1.51 -0.42
CA ALA A 36 6.99 0.96 0.88
C ALA A 36 6.38 2.01 1.82
N LYS A 37 6.93 3.23 1.86
CA LYS A 37 6.37 4.35 2.64
C LYS A 37 4.96 4.72 2.19
N GLN A 38 4.72 4.79 0.88
CA GLN A 38 3.39 5.06 0.32
C GLN A 38 2.38 3.97 0.63
N ASN A 39 2.80 2.70 0.61
CA ASN A 39 1.92 1.58 0.96
C ASN A 39 1.71 1.42 2.47
N ALA A 40 2.66 1.86 3.30
CA ALA A 40 2.58 1.75 4.76
C ALA A 40 1.62 2.76 5.38
N ILE A 41 1.53 3.97 4.81
CA ILE A 41 0.70 5.05 5.35
C ILE A 41 -0.38 5.40 4.32
N LYS A 42 -1.61 4.93 4.58
CA LYS A 42 -2.78 5.33 3.83
C LYS A 42 -3.41 6.55 4.51
N THR A 43 -3.23 7.72 3.93
CA THR A 43 -3.94 8.93 4.40
C THR A 43 -5.37 8.89 3.89
N GLU A 44 -6.33 8.74 4.80
CA GLU A 44 -7.76 8.88 4.48
C GLU A 44 -8.24 10.25 4.96
N PHE A 45 -8.89 10.99 4.07
CA PHE A 45 -9.51 12.26 4.43
C PHE A 45 -10.82 12.00 5.16
N LEU A 46 -10.91 12.42 6.42
CA LEU A 46 -12.12 12.39 7.21
C LEU A 46 -12.89 13.70 6.99
N PRO A 47 -14.04 13.69 6.28
CA PRO A 47 -14.83 14.90 6.10
C PRO A 47 -15.37 15.38 7.46
N PRO A 48 -15.39 16.69 7.71
CA PRO A 48 -15.96 17.23 8.95
C PRO A 48 -17.48 17.00 9.00
N VAL A 49 -17.99 16.77 10.20
CA VAL A 49 -19.44 16.66 10.44
C VAL A 49 -20.09 18.03 10.20
N ARG A 50 -21.13 18.07 9.35
CA ARG A 50 -21.95 19.28 9.15
C ARG A 50 -22.72 19.60 10.43
N GLY A 51 -22.75 20.87 10.83
CA GLY A 51 -23.55 21.33 11.96
C GLY A 51 -25.05 21.11 11.75
N GLN A 52 -25.78 20.96 12.86
CA GLN A 52 -27.24 20.85 12.85
C GLN A 52 -27.85 22.26 12.80
N ILE A 53 -28.91 22.44 12.02
CA ILE A 53 -29.66 23.70 11.97
C ILE A 53 -30.90 23.56 12.84
N THR A 54 -31.04 24.44 13.83
CA THR A 54 -32.20 24.50 14.73
C THR A 54 -33.01 25.78 14.53
N ASP A 55 -34.32 25.70 14.76
CA ASP A 55 -35.17 26.88 14.89
C ASP A 55 -34.98 27.53 16.28
N ARG A 56 -35.56 28.72 16.49
CA ARG A 56 -35.58 29.50 17.74
C ARG A 56 -36.08 28.71 18.95
N ASN A 57 -36.93 27.71 18.71
CA ASN A 57 -37.51 26.85 19.75
C ASN A 57 -36.70 25.57 19.99
N GLY A 58 -35.52 25.41 19.36
CA GLY A 58 -34.65 24.24 19.49
C GLY A 58 -35.04 23.06 18.61
N THR A 59 -36.08 23.17 17.77
CA THR A 59 -36.48 22.12 16.83
C THR A 59 -35.43 21.95 15.74
N LEU A 60 -35.00 20.71 15.49
CA LEU A 60 -34.06 20.36 14.42
C LEU A 60 -34.72 20.51 13.05
N LEU A 61 -34.13 21.34 12.18
CA LEU A 61 -34.59 21.58 10.80
C LEU A 61 -33.71 20.87 9.76
N ALA A 62 -32.41 20.73 10.03
CA ALA A 62 -31.49 20.00 9.17
C ALA A 62 -30.44 19.27 10.00
N ILE A 63 -30.32 17.96 9.76
CA ILE A 63 -29.37 17.06 10.41
C ILE A 63 -28.63 16.22 9.36
N ASN A 64 -27.46 15.71 9.72
CA ASN A 64 -26.68 14.80 8.88
C ASN A 64 -26.83 13.38 9.43
N ASP A 65 -27.76 12.62 8.86
CA ASP A 65 -27.98 11.22 9.21
C ASP A 65 -27.18 10.28 8.30
N LEU A 66 -26.75 9.15 8.85
CA LEU A 66 -26.00 8.12 8.12
C LEU A 66 -26.89 7.46 7.06
N GLY A 67 -26.54 7.64 5.79
CA GLY A 67 -27.15 6.93 4.67
C GLY A 67 -26.39 5.64 4.34
N PHE A 68 -27.08 4.50 4.37
CA PHE A 68 -26.53 3.22 3.94
C PHE A 68 -26.95 2.92 2.50
N SER A 69 -26.01 2.51 1.66
CA SER A 69 -26.30 2.02 0.30
C SER A 69 -25.49 0.75 0.03
N ILE A 70 -26.09 -0.16 -0.73
CA ILE A 70 -25.43 -1.41 -1.14
C ILE A 70 -24.97 -1.22 -2.58
N SER A 71 -23.67 -1.36 -2.81
CA SER A 71 -23.08 -1.35 -4.15
C SER A 71 -22.54 -2.73 -4.47
N ILE A 72 -22.95 -3.28 -5.62
CA ILE A 72 -22.48 -4.57 -6.13
C ILE A 72 -21.70 -4.26 -7.41
N LYS A 73 -20.44 -4.70 -7.45
CA LYS A 73 -19.63 -4.56 -8.67
C LYS A 73 -20.30 -5.40 -9.77
N PRO A 74 -20.63 -4.83 -10.93
CA PRO A 74 -21.16 -5.63 -12.04
C PRO A 74 -20.12 -6.68 -12.44
N TYR A 75 -20.58 -7.88 -12.75
CA TYR A 75 -19.74 -8.89 -13.35
C TYR A 75 -19.49 -8.48 -14.80
N LEU A 76 -18.28 -8.01 -15.12
CA LEU A 76 -17.58 -8.07 -16.41
C LEU A 76 -16.20 -7.40 -16.29
#